data_AF-E9IN68-F1
#
_entry.id   AF-E9IN68-F1
#
_cell.length_a   1.000
_cell.length_b   1.000
_cell.length_c   1.000
_cell.angle_alpha   90.00
_cell.angle_beta   90.00
_cell.angle_gamma   90.00
#
_symmetry.space_group_name_H-M   'P 1'
#
loop_
_entity.id
_entity.type
_entity.pdbx_description
1 polymer ?
#
loop_
_entity_poly.entity_id
_entity_poly.type
_entity_poly.pdbx_seq_one_letter_code
_entity_poly.pdbx_strand_id
1 'polypeptide(L)'
;MPDKVKHMLNRKLKGNKRYSPELHSFTLTLHFYSPKTYGYVKKMWDNLLPNPSTIRNWYRVVDGGPFYEGSIECDCTTSERTKTVHLR
;
A
#
# COMPACT_ATOMS: atom_id res chain seq x y z
N MET A 1 22.59 -17.10 -13.34
CA MET A 1 21.84 -15.83 -13.52
C MET A 1 22.79 -14.68 -13.22
N PRO A 2 23.08 -13.78 -14.17
CA PRO A 2 24.01 -12.67 -13.95
C PRO A 2 23.46 -11.68 -12.91
N ASP A 3 24.29 -11.24 -11.96
CA ASP A 3 23.92 -10.42 -10.80
C ASP A 3 23.22 -9.11 -11.16
N LYS A 4 23.47 -8.62 -12.38
CA LYS A 4 22.86 -7.42 -12.92
C LYS A 4 21.34 -7.55 -13.09
N VAL A 5 20.89 -8.73 -13.50
CA VAL A 5 19.46 -8.99 -13.77
C VAL A 5 18.69 -9.16 -12.45
N LYS A 6 19.33 -9.73 -11.43
CA LYS A 6 18.72 -9.98 -10.10
C LYS A 6 18.30 -8.68 -9.40
N HIS A 7 19.13 -7.64 -9.44
CA HIS A 7 18.80 -6.36 -8.79
C HIS A 7 17.77 -5.54 -9.60
N MET A 8 17.74 -5.68 -10.92
CA MET A 8 16.73 -5.02 -11.77
C MET A 8 15.33 -5.62 -11.56
N LEU A 9 15.23 -6.95 -11.47
CA LEU A 9 13.99 -7.64 -11.13
C LEU A 9 13.52 -7.29 -9.71
N ASN A 10 14.43 -7.30 -8.73
CA ASN A 10 14.11 -6.91 -7.36
C ASN A 10 13.61 -5.46 -7.25
N ARG A 11 14.13 -4.53 -8.08
CA ARG A 11 13.66 -3.13 -8.11
C ARG A 11 12.26 -3.00 -8.73
N LYS A 12 11.96 -3.74 -9.81
CA LYS A 12 10.61 -3.77 -10.41
C LYS A 12 9.58 -4.47 -9.52
N LEU A 13 9.97 -5.56 -8.85
CA LEU A 13 9.11 -6.31 -7.92
C LEU A 13 8.93 -5.60 -6.57
N LYS A 14 9.90 -4.77 -6.16
CA LYS A 14 9.78 -3.74 -5.11
C LYS A 14 9.19 -2.41 -5.63
N GLY A 15 8.57 -2.40 -6.81
CA GLY A 15 7.67 -1.30 -7.17
C GLY A 15 6.65 -1.11 -6.04
N ASN A 16 6.23 0.13 -5.80
CA ASN A 16 5.33 0.49 -4.71
C ASN A 16 4.00 -0.27 -4.84
N LYS A 17 3.93 -1.49 -4.30
CA LYS A 17 2.72 -2.31 -4.29
C LYS A 17 1.76 -1.63 -3.34
N ARG A 18 0.93 -0.76 -3.90
CA ARG A 18 -0.18 -0.15 -3.18
C ARG A 18 -1.11 -1.28 -2.77
N TYR A 19 -1.42 -1.35 -1.48
CA TYR A 19 -2.42 -2.30 -0.99
C TYR A 19 -3.79 -1.84 -1.47
N SER A 20 -4.67 -2.80 -1.78
CA SER A 20 -6.05 -2.46 -2.12
C SER A 20 -6.74 -1.80 -0.92
N PRO A 21 -7.69 -0.87 -1.14
CA PRO A 21 -8.39 -0.19 -0.05
C PRO A 21 -9.17 -1.17 0.84
N GLU A 22 -9.67 -2.27 0.27
CA GLU A 22 -10.36 -3.33 1.01
C GLU A 22 -9.38 -4.07 1.94
N LEU A 23 -8.19 -4.42 1.43
CA LEU A 23 -7.15 -5.08 2.22
C LEU A 23 -6.61 -4.16 3.32
N HIS A 24 -6.48 -2.87 3.02
CA HIS A 24 -6.13 -1.85 4.00
C HIS A 24 -7.15 -1.78 5.13
N SER A 25 -8.43 -1.63 4.79
CA SER A 25 -9.53 -1.53 5.76
C SER A 25 -9.66 -2.80 6.59
N PHE A 26 -9.69 -3.97 5.95
CA PHE A 26 -9.71 -5.28 6.62
C PHE A 26 -8.56 -5.43 7.62
N THR A 27 -7.34 -5.08 7.19
CA THR A 27 -6.15 -5.18 8.03
C THR A 27 -6.22 -4.26 9.24
N LEU A 28 -6.63 -3.00 9.07
CA LEU A 28 -6.78 -2.04 10.16
C LEU A 28 -7.85 -2.49 11.16
N THR A 29 -9.02 -2.93 10.67
CA THR A 29 -10.09 -3.45 11.53
C THR A 29 -9.63 -4.66 12.33
N LEU A 30 -8.96 -5.61 11.69
CA LEU A 30 -8.47 -6.82 12.37
C LEU A 30 -7.39 -6.51 13.40
N HIS A 31 -6.46 -5.61 13.07
CA HIS A 31 -5.38 -5.20 13.97
C HIS A 31 -5.91 -4.39 15.16
N PHE A 32 -6.92 -3.54 14.94
CA PHE A 32 -7.61 -2.77 15.97
C PHE A 32 -8.28 -3.68 17.01
N TYR A 33 -8.98 -4.72 16.58
CA TYR A 33 -9.60 -5.66 17.51
C TYR A 33 -8.57 -6.46 18.33
N SER A 34 -7.52 -6.96 17.68
CA SER A 34 -6.48 -7.72 18.37
C SER A 34 -5.22 -7.88 17.51
N PRO A 35 -4.09 -7.32 17.94
CA PRO A 35 -2.80 -7.55 17.28
C PRO A 35 -2.40 -9.04 17.24
N LYS A 36 -2.85 -9.83 18.22
CA LYS A 36 -2.59 -11.28 18.27
C LYS A 36 -3.35 -12.02 17.16
N THR A 37 -4.62 -11.66 16.96
CA THR A 37 -5.45 -12.25 15.90
C THR A 37 -4.90 -11.90 14.52
N TYR A 38 -4.47 -10.65 14.33
CA TYR A 38 -3.77 -10.25 13.12
C TYR A 38 -2.51 -11.09 12.86
N GLY A 39 -1.69 -11.32 13.90
CA GLY A 39 -0.49 -12.15 13.81
C GLY A 39 -0.77 -13.60 13.41
N TYR A 40 -1.90 -14.17 13.86
CA TYR A 40 -2.33 -15.50 13.47
C TYR A 40 -2.77 -15.56 12.01
N VAL A 41 -3.66 -14.66 11.57
CA VAL A 41 -4.15 -14.60 10.17
C VAL A 41 -3.00 -14.33 9.20
N LYS A 42 -2.05 -13.48 9.58
CA LYS A 42 -0.85 -13.22 8.77
C LYS A 42 -0.01 -14.48 8.53
N LYS A 43 0.10 -15.35 9.54
CA LYS A 43 0.80 -16.64 9.40
C LYS A 43 0.02 -17.60 8.50
N MET A 44 -1.31 -17.59 8.57
CA MET A 44 -2.15 -18.46 7.74
C MET A 44 -2.13 -18.08 6.25
N TRP A 45 -1.97 -16.80 5.93
CA TRP A 45 -1.96 -16.33 4.55
C TRP A 45 -0.55 -16.02 4.04
N ASP A 46 0.48 -16.80 4.40
CA ASP A 46 1.83 -16.78 3.78
C ASP A 46 2.41 -15.38 3.41
N ASN A 47 2.24 -14.37 4.28
CA ASN A 47 2.64 -12.96 4.06
C ASN A 47 1.87 -12.16 3.00
N LEU A 48 0.66 -12.59 2.60
CA LEU A 48 -0.28 -11.80 1.80
C LEU A 48 -0.73 -10.52 2.52
N LEU A 49 -0.73 -10.51 3.86
CA LEU A 49 -1.10 -9.32 4.64
C LEU A 49 0.11 -8.40 4.89
N PRO A 50 -0.14 -7.08 5.05
CA PRO A 50 0.88 -6.08 5.37
C PRO A 50 1.81 -6.45 6.54
N ASN A 51 3.03 -5.93 6.56
CA ASN A 51 3.87 -6.08 7.76
C ASN A 51 3.29 -5.21 8.90
N PRO A 52 3.33 -5.63 10.18
CA PRO A 52 3.01 -4.77 11.30
C PRO A 52 3.66 -3.38 11.25
N SER A 53 4.88 -3.26 10.72
CA SER A 53 5.53 -1.95 10.47
C SER A 53 4.76 -1.07 9.50
N THR A 54 4.17 -1.65 8.45
CA THR A 54 3.32 -0.95 7.48
C THR A 54 2.04 -0.45 8.16
N ILE A 55 1.42 -1.28 9.00
CA ILE A 55 0.22 -0.93 9.76
C ILE A 55 0.48 0.24 10.71
N ARG A 56 1.60 0.21 11.44
CA ARG A 56 2.01 1.34 12.30
C ARG A 56 2.20 2.63 11.51
N ASN A 57 2.73 2.55 10.29
CA ASN A 57 2.83 3.72 9.43
C ASN A 57 1.46 4.22 8.95
N TRP A 58 0.48 3.35 8.75
CA TRP A 58 -0.90 3.73 8.43
C TRP A 58 -1.58 4.46 9.60
N TYR A 59 -1.42 3.99 10.83
CA TYR A 59 -1.91 4.72 12.01
C TYR A 59 -1.27 6.10 12.18
N ARG A 60 0.02 6.25 11.83
CA ARG A 60 0.73 7.53 11.93
C ARG A 60 0.18 8.63 11.01
N VAL A 61 -0.52 8.27 9.93
CA VAL A 61 -1.10 9.22 8.97
C VAL A 61 -2.43 9.81 9.48
N VAL A 62 -2.96 9.33 10.62
CA VAL A 62 -4.29 9.72 11.13
C VAL A 62 -4.28 11.07 11.89
N ASP A 63 -3.12 11.62 12.26
CA ASP A 63 -3.04 12.89 12.98
C ASP A 63 -2.78 14.09 12.04
N GLY A 64 -3.87 14.68 11.50
CA GLY A 64 -3.91 16.10 11.13
C GLY A 64 -4.07 16.49 9.64
N GLY A 65 -4.18 15.54 8.70
CA GLY A 65 -4.59 15.84 7.32
C GLY A 65 -6.12 15.82 7.19
N PRO A 66 -6.74 16.69 6.36
CA PRO A 66 -8.18 16.63 6.15
C PRO A 66 -8.54 15.22 5.70
N PHE A 67 -9.45 14.61 6.46
CA PHE A 67 -10.14 13.36 6.17
C PHE A 67 -10.24 13.18 4.65
N TYR A 68 -9.47 12.27 4.09
CA TYR A 68 -9.63 11.85 2.70
C TYR A 68 -10.89 10.97 2.66
N GLU A 69 -12.04 11.61 2.80
CA GLU A 69 -13.32 11.10 2.29
C GLU A 69 -13.25 11.20 0.76
N GLY A 70 -12.37 10.40 0.16
CA GLY A 70 -11.95 10.51 -1.25
C GLY A 70 -11.05 9.35 -1.68
N SER A 71 -11.26 8.15 -1.15
CA SER A 71 -10.55 6.94 -1.60
C SER A 71 -11.43 5.70 -1.57
N ILE A 72 -12.70 5.87 -1.95
CA ILE A 72 -13.42 4.86 -2.74
C ILE A 72 -13.38 5.37 -4.19
N GLU A 73 -12.20 5.59 -4.75
CA GLU A 73 -12.08 5.71 -6.19
C GLU A 73 -10.74 5.10 -6.61
N CYS A 74 -10.90 3.97 -7.28
CA CYS A 74 -9.84 3.13 -7.80
C CYS A 74 -9.49 3.62 -9.20
N ASP A 75 -8.71 4.69 -9.31
CA ASP A 75 -8.18 5.09 -10.62
C ASP A 75 -6.84 4.41 -10.91
N CYS A 76 -6.99 3.22 -11.48
CA CYS A 76 -6.00 2.60 -12.34
C CYS A 76 -5.91 3.38 -13.67
N THR A 77 -5.25 4.54 -13.71
CA THR A 77 -4.84 5.16 -14.99
C THR A 77 -3.37 5.54 -14.97
N THR A 78 -2.59 4.61 -15.53
CA THR A 78 -1.44 4.82 -16.42
C THR A 78 -1.02 6.27 -16.67
N SER A 79 0.19 6.60 -16.25
CA SER A 79 1.23 7.26 -17.06
C SER A 79 0.79 7.98 -18.35
N GLU A 80 0.81 9.32 -18.35
CA GLU A 80 1.29 10.14 -19.48
C GLU A 80 1.68 11.52 -18.94
N ARG A 81 2.96 11.76 -18.65
CA ARG A 81 3.93 12.44 -19.52
C ARG A 81 3.38 13.74 -20.15
N THR A 82 3.80 14.86 -19.56
CA THR A 82 4.07 16.20 -20.15
C THR A 82 3.19 16.68 -21.32
N LYS A 83 2.51 17.82 -21.13
CA LYS A 83 2.64 19.00 -22.02
C LYS A 83 1.96 20.24 -21.42
N THR A 84 2.76 21.29 -21.35
CA THR A 84 2.41 22.71 -21.32
C THR A 84 1.32 23.06 -22.33
N VAL A 85 0.34 23.87 -21.92
CA VAL A 85 -0.37 24.83 -22.79
C VAL A 85 -0.79 26.05 -21.97
N HIS A 86 -0.47 27.22 -22.53
CA HIS A 86 -0.73 28.57 -22.03
C HIS A 86 -2.21 28.84 -21.74
N LEU A 87 -2.46 29.68 -20.73
CA LEU A 87 -3.69 30.47 -20.65
C LEU A 87 -3.35 31.95 -20.84
N ARG A 88 -4.17 32.58 -21.68
CA ARG A 88 -4.09 33.94 -22.22
C ARG A 88 -4.19 35.02 -21.15
#